data_AF-A0A7K4VUQ2-F1
#
_entry.id   AF-A0A7K4VUQ2-F1
#
_cell.length_a   1.000
_cell.length_b   1.000
_cell.length_c   1.000
_cell.angle_alpha   90.00
_cell.angle_beta   90.00
_cell.angle_gamma   90.00
#
_symmetry.space_group_name_H-M   'P 1'
#
loop_
_entity.id
_entity.type
_entity.pdbx_description
1 polymer ?
#
loop_
_entity_poly.entity_id
_entity_poly.type
_entity_poly.pdbx_seq_one_letter_code
_entity_poly.pdbx_strand_id
1 'polypeptide(L)'
;SAECTGRAGRGFGGIESRLGSLLERLPALQEACRTFMRDAEAIACSRRMNSLTLNRHTEILEILEIPQLMDTCVRNGYYEEALELTAYVRRLERKHSNIPVIQGIVEEVRQSAQLMLNQLIQQLRTNIPLPACLRVIGFLRRMDVLTEAELRVKFLQARDAWLRSMQASIPDHDPYVHITKTIEACRVHLFDIVTQY
;
A
#
# COMPACT_ATOMS: atom_id res chain seq x y z
N SER A 1 -59.05 54.21 49.03
CA SER A 1 -58.25 54.44 47.81
C SER A 1 -56.73 54.32 48.00
N ALA A 2 -56.14 54.68 49.16
CA ALA A 2 -54.69 54.63 49.39
C ALA A 2 -54.07 53.22 49.53
N GLU A 3 -54.81 52.23 50.04
CA GLU A 3 -54.32 50.84 50.15
C GLU A 3 -54.17 50.12 48.80
N CYS A 4 -55.06 50.43 47.84
CA CYS A 4 -54.98 49.88 46.48
C CYS A 4 -53.75 50.41 45.74
N THR A 5 -53.39 51.69 45.94
CA THR A 5 -52.20 52.31 45.34
C THR A 5 -50.91 51.75 45.94
N GLY A 6 -50.87 51.49 47.26
CA GLY A 6 -49.72 50.88 47.93
C GLY A 6 -49.50 49.40 47.58
N ARG A 7 -50.56 48.63 47.33
CA ARG A 7 -50.44 47.26 46.79
C ARG A 7 -49.98 47.25 45.33
N ALA A 8 -50.48 48.17 44.51
CA ALA A 8 -50.03 48.31 43.12
C ALA A 8 -48.54 48.70 43.05
N GLY A 9 -48.09 49.70 43.82
CA GLY A 9 -46.68 50.12 43.86
C GLY A 9 -45.71 49.05 44.32
N ARG A 10 -46.08 48.23 45.32
CA ARG A 10 -45.28 47.05 45.73
C ARG A 10 -45.27 45.96 44.65
N GLY A 11 -46.37 45.79 43.92
CA GLY A 11 -46.44 44.91 42.75
C GLY A 11 -45.50 45.35 41.64
N PHE A 12 -45.48 46.64 41.31
CA PHE A 12 -44.59 47.21 40.30
C PHE A 12 -43.11 47.12 40.68
N GLY A 13 -42.73 47.42 41.93
CA GLY A 13 -41.35 47.26 42.38
C GLY A 13 -40.88 45.80 42.39
N GLY A 14 -41.78 44.85 42.65
CA GLY A 14 -41.50 43.42 42.53
C GLY A 14 -41.37 42.93 41.09
N ILE A 15 -42.05 43.58 40.13
CA ILE A 15 -41.90 43.32 38.69
C ILE A 15 -40.59 43.91 38.18
N GLU A 16 -40.24 45.11 38.62
CA GLU A 16 -39.01 45.81 38.23
C GLU A 16 -37.75 45.07 38.71
N SER A 17 -37.75 44.53 39.93
CA SER A 17 -36.63 43.72 40.42
C SER A 17 -36.47 42.40 39.68
N ARG A 18 -37.59 41.76 39.30
CA ARG A 18 -37.58 40.53 38.48
C ARG A 18 -37.10 40.80 37.06
N LEU A 19 -37.50 41.93 36.47
CA LEU A 19 -37.00 42.40 35.18
C LEU A 19 -35.50 42.70 35.22
N GLY A 20 -35.03 43.37 36.27
CA GLY A 20 -33.59 43.62 36.48
C GLY A 20 -32.79 42.32 36.58
N SER A 21 -33.25 41.36 37.38
CA SER A 21 -32.59 40.05 37.52
C SER A 21 -32.59 39.24 36.21
N LEU A 22 -33.64 39.35 35.40
CA LEU A 22 -33.71 38.72 34.08
C LEU A 22 -32.70 39.34 33.11
N LEU A 23 -32.60 40.67 33.11
CA LEU A 23 -31.64 41.43 32.31
C LEU A 23 -30.20 41.07 32.66
N GLU A 24 -29.88 40.86 33.94
CA GLU A 24 -28.54 40.44 34.37
C GLU A 24 -28.21 38.99 33.95
N ARG A 25 -29.20 38.10 33.85
CA ARG A 25 -29.00 36.69 33.47
C ARG A 25 -28.97 36.44 31.96
N LEU A 26 -29.52 37.36 31.17
CA LEU A 26 -29.61 37.27 29.72
C LEU A 26 -28.25 37.10 29.01
N PRO A 27 -27.19 37.86 29.37
CA PRO A 27 -25.86 37.69 28.78
C PRO A 27 -25.25 36.31 29.08
N ALA A 28 -25.42 35.80 30.31
CA ALA A 28 -24.93 34.47 30.69
C ALA A 28 -25.66 33.36 29.92
N LEU A 29 -26.97 33.50 29.72
CA LEU A 29 -27.75 32.59 28.88
C LEU A 29 -27.30 32.66 27.43
N GLN A 30 -27.07 33.86 26.89
CA GLN A 30 -26.58 34.04 25.52
C GLN A 30 -25.23 33.35 25.31
N GLU A 31 -24.31 33.48 26.25
CA GLU A 31 -23.00 32.83 26.18
C GLU A 31 -23.09 31.30 26.34
N ALA A 32 -23.96 30.82 27.23
CA ALA A 32 -24.25 29.40 27.37
C ALA A 32 -24.86 28.81 26.08
N CYS A 33 -25.78 29.52 25.42
CA CYS A 33 -26.34 29.10 24.13
C CYS A 33 -25.27 29.07 23.03
N ARG A 34 -24.37 30.05 22.95
CA ARG A 34 -23.25 30.04 22.00
C ARG A 34 -22.32 28.85 22.22
N THR A 35 -21.97 28.59 23.48
CA THR A 35 -21.13 27.45 23.85
C THR A 35 -21.80 26.14 23.49
N PHE A 36 -23.09 25.99 23.85
CA PHE A 36 -23.89 24.82 23.50
C PHE A 36 -23.95 24.60 21.99
N MET A 37 -24.19 25.64 21.19
CA MET A 37 -24.23 25.52 19.73
C MET A 37 -22.88 25.05 19.17
N ARG A 38 -21.77 25.62 19.63
CA ARG A 38 -20.42 25.21 19.21
C ARG A 38 -20.15 23.75 19.56
N ASP A 39 -20.49 23.34 20.77
CA ASP A 39 -20.26 21.98 21.25
C ASP A 39 -21.17 20.98 20.53
N ALA A 40 -22.44 21.33 20.29
CA ALA A 40 -23.38 20.54 19.51
C ALA A 40 -22.91 20.36 18.06
N GLU A 41 -22.35 21.39 17.44
CA GLU A 41 -21.79 21.32 16.08
C GLU A 41 -20.56 20.42 16.03
N ALA A 42 -19.66 20.52 17.02
CA ALA A 42 -18.51 19.64 17.14
C ALA A 42 -18.93 18.16 17.30
N ILE A 43 -19.95 17.89 18.14
CA ILE A 43 -20.52 16.55 18.31
C ILE A 43 -21.15 16.06 17.01
N ALA A 44 -21.91 16.90 16.31
CA ALA A 44 -22.54 16.55 15.04
C ALA A 44 -21.50 16.22 13.95
N CYS A 45 -20.42 17.00 13.87
CA CYS A 45 -19.30 16.75 12.96
C CYS A 45 -18.59 15.43 13.27
N SER A 46 -18.25 15.19 14.55
CA SER A 46 -17.63 13.93 14.99
C SER A 46 -18.52 12.72 14.69
N ARG A 47 -19.83 12.80 14.97
CA ARG A 47 -20.79 11.72 14.65
C ARG A 47 -20.89 11.46 13.15
N ARG A 48 -20.91 12.52 12.34
CA ARG A 48 -20.92 12.41 10.88
C ARG A 48 -19.66 11.70 10.38
N MET A 49 -18.49 12.08 10.88
CA MET A 49 -17.22 11.44 10.53
C MET A 49 -17.20 9.97 10.93
N ASN A 50 -17.59 9.64 12.17
CA ASN A 50 -17.67 8.26 12.63
C ASN A 50 -18.64 7.42 11.81
N SER A 51 -19.80 7.97 11.45
CA SER A 51 -20.78 7.28 10.61
C SER A 51 -20.22 7.04 9.20
N LEU A 52 -19.52 8.01 8.61
CA LEU A 52 -18.89 7.83 7.31
C LEU A 52 -17.80 6.76 7.34
N THR A 53 -16.93 6.78 8.35
CA THR A 53 -15.89 5.77 8.55
C THR A 53 -16.51 4.38 8.74
N LEU A 54 -17.55 4.26 9.57
CA LEU A 54 -18.25 2.99 9.77
C LEU A 54 -18.88 2.48 8.48
N ASN A 55 -19.47 3.35 7.67
CA ASN A 55 -20.07 2.96 6.39
C ASN A 55 -19.03 2.52 5.35
N ARG A 56 -17.78 2.96 5.46
CA ARG A 56 -16.68 2.65 4.52
C ARG A 56 -15.61 1.74 5.11
N HIS A 57 -15.84 1.19 6.30
CA HIS A 57 -14.80 0.46 7.05
C HIS A 57 -14.28 -0.75 6.26
N THR A 58 -15.14 -1.48 5.55
CA THR A 58 -14.75 -2.64 4.74
C THR A 58 -13.81 -2.24 3.60
N GLU A 59 -14.16 -1.22 2.84
CA GLU A 59 -13.32 -0.69 1.75
C GLU A 59 -11.97 -0.18 2.28
N ILE A 60 -11.96 0.44 3.46
CA ILE A 60 -10.72 0.89 4.12
C ILE A 60 -9.86 -0.32 4.51
N LEU A 61 -10.46 -1.35 5.10
CA LEU A 61 -9.74 -2.57 5.49
C LEU A 61 -9.15 -3.29 4.28
N GLU A 62 -9.89 -3.41 3.18
CA GLU A 62 -9.40 -4.00 1.94
C GLU A 62 -8.12 -3.32 1.44
N ILE A 63 -8.06 -1.97 1.52
CA ILE A 63 -6.85 -1.21 1.15
C ILE A 63 -5.69 -1.50 2.11
N LEU A 64 -5.97 -1.59 3.40
CA LEU A 64 -4.96 -1.87 4.44
C LEU A 64 -4.43 -3.32 4.36
N GLU A 65 -5.18 -4.24 3.77
CA GLU A 65 -4.78 -5.65 3.61
C GLU A 65 -3.95 -5.90 2.34
N ILE A 66 -3.85 -4.94 1.42
CA ILE A 66 -3.10 -5.09 0.16
C ILE A 66 -1.64 -5.54 0.38
N PRO A 67 -0.86 -4.99 1.33
CA PRO A 67 0.51 -5.46 1.57
C PRO A 67 0.58 -6.95 1.94
N GLN A 68 -0.35 -7.43 2.77
CA GLN A 68 -0.42 -8.83 3.19
C GLN A 68 -0.81 -9.75 2.02
N LEU A 69 -1.77 -9.30 1.21
CA LEU A 69 -2.16 -10.00 -0.01
C LEU A 69 -0.99 -10.06 -1.01
N MET A 70 -0.27 -8.96 -1.20
CA MET A 70 0.92 -8.88 -2.06
C MET A 70 2.02 -9.85 -1.60
N ASP A 71 2.36 -9.86 -0.31
CA ASP A 71 3.34 -10.79 0.24
C ASP A 71 2.91 -12.26 0.03
N THR A 72 1.62 -12.55 0.23
CA THR A 72 1.03 -13.87 -0.04
C THR A 72 1.15 -14.27 -1.51
N CYS A 73 0.81 -13.37 -2.43
CA CYS A 73 0.92 -13.62 -3.88
C CYS A 73 2.37 -13.91 -4.27
N VAL A 74 3.32 -13.08 -3.83
CA VAL A 74 4.75 -13.24 -4.16
C VAL A 74 5.32 -14.53 -3.58
N ARG A 75 5.04 -14.86 -2.32
CA ARG A 75 5.55 -16.09 -1.68
C ARG A 75 5.05 -17.36 -2.34
N ASN A 76 3.82 -17.36 -2.85
CA ASN A 76 3.21 -18.50 -3.51
C ASN A 76 3.46 -18.55 -5.02
N GLY A 77 4.17 -17.57 -5.60
CA GLY A 77 4.46 -17.52 -7.02
C GLY A 77 3.29 -17.05 -7.91
N TYR A 78 2.27 -16.45 -7.32
CA TYR A 78 1.13 -15.80 -7.99
C TYR A 78 1.56 -14.43 -8.54
N TYR A 79 2.45 -14.45 -9.53
CA TYR A 79 3.12 -13.27 -10.05
C TYR A 79 2.23 -12.39 -10.93
N GLU A 80 1.18 -12.95 -11.54
CA GLU A 80 0.24 -12.17 -12.33
C GLU A 80 -0.57 -11.24 -11.42
N GLU A 81 -1.12 -11.80 -10.34
CA GLU A 81 -1.87 -11.12 -9.31
C GLU A 81 -1.00 -10.09 -8.58
N ALA A 82 0.26 -10.42 -8.28
CA ALA A 82 1.21 -9.48 -7.69
C ALA A 82 1.47 -8.25 -8.60
N LEU A 83 1.52 -8.44 -9.92
CA LEU A 83 1.66 -7.33 -10.87
C LEU A 83 0.39 -6.47 -10.93
N GLU A 84 -0.78 -7.09 -10.87
CA GLU A 84 -2.06 -6.37 -10.79
C GLU A 84 -2.16 -5.51 -9.53
N LEU A 85 -1.78 -6.06 -8.38
CA LEU A 85 -1.72 -5.33 -7.10
C LEU A 85 -0.72 -4.17 -7.17
N THR A 86 0.46 -4.39 -7.72
CA THR A 86 1.45 -3.33 -7.94
C THR A 86 0.87 -2.21 -8.80
N ALA A 87 0.17 -2.55 -9.88
CA ALA A 87 -0.47 -1.56 -10.75
C ALA A 87 -1.60 -0.82 -10.05
N TYR A 88 -2.39 -1.49 -9.20
CA TYR A 88 -3.42 -0.88 -8.37
C TYR A 88 -2.84 0.13 -7.40
N VAL A 89 -1.80 -0.26 -6.64
CA VAL A 89 -1.15 0.58 -5.63
C VAL A 89 -0.50 1.81 -6.26
N ARG A 90 0.14 1.67 -7.44
CA ARG A 90 0.65 2.81 -8.22
C ARG A 90 -0.46 3.80 -8.62
N ARG A 91 -1.67 3.32 -8.95
CA ARG A 91 -2.81 4.20 -9.23
C ARG A 91 -3.32 4.88 -7.97
N LEU A 92 -3.31 4.18 -6.84
CA LEU A 92 -3.73 4.70 -5.54
C LEU A 92 -2.80 5.82 -5.06
N GLU A 93 -1.49 5.61 -5.17
CA GLU A 93 -0.45 6.60 -4.86
C GLU A 93 -0.65 7.90 -5.65
N ARG A 94 -0.87 7.82 -6.97
CA ARG A 94 -1.09 9.01 -7.82
C ARG A 94 -2.30 9.83 -7.40
N LYS A 95 -3.35 9.18 -6.89
CA LYS A 95 -4.59 9.85 -6.47
C LYS A 95 -4.49 10.42 -5.05
N HIS A 96 -3.72 9.77 -4.18
CA HIS A 96 -3.73 10.02 -2.74
C HIS A 96 -2.31 10.15 -2.15
N SER A 97 -1.41 10.82 -2.87
CA SER A 97 0.00 10.94 -2.50
C SER A 97 0.24 11.60 -1.15
N ASN A 98 -0.67 12.48 -0.72
CA ASN A 98 -0.55 13.22 0.54
C ASN A 98 -0.97 12.42 1.79
N ILE A 99 -1.47 11.19 1.64
CA ILE A 99 -1.94 10.36 2.76
C ILE A 99 -0.79 9.45 3.23
N PRO A 100 -0.27 9.61 4.46
CA PRO A 100 0.89 8.85 4.94
C PRO A 100 0.69 7.33 4.95
N VAL A 101 -0.52 6.87 5.26
CA VAL A 101 -0.87 5.44 5.26
C VAL A 101 -0.73 4.83 3.87
N ILE A 102 -1.12 5.56 2.81
CA ILE A 102 -0.97 5.10 1.43
C ILE A 102 0.52 4.99 1.06
N GLN A 103 1.35 5.94 1.50
CA GLN A 103 2.80 5.86 1.29
C GLN A 103 3.42 4.64 1.98
N GLY A 104 2.96 4.29 3.19
CA GLY A 104 3.34 3.05 3.87
C GLY A 104 3.01 1.80 3.05
N ILE A 105 1.77 1.72 2.54
CA ILE A 105 1.32 0.60 1.68
C ILE A 105 2.20 0.49 0.42
N VAL A 106 2.49 1.61 -0.24
CA VAL A 106 3.33 1.64 -1.45
C VAL A 106 4.72 1.06 -1.16
N GLU A 107 5.33 1.45 -0.04
CA GLU A 107 6.65 0.98 0.35
C GLU A 107 6.66 -0.52 0.69
N GLU A 108 5.68 -1.01 1.45
CA GLU A 108 5.57 -2.44 1.75
C GLU A 108 5.35 -3.29 0.49
N VAL A 109 4.50 -2.82 -0.43
CA VAL A 109 4.26 -3.49 -1.73
C VAL A 109 5.52 -3.48 -2.58
N ARG A 110 6.30 -2.39 -2.55
CA ARG A 110 7.60 -2.30 -3.23
C ARG A 110 8.61 -3.31 -2.67
N GLN A 111 8.65 -3.50 -1.35
CA GLN A 111 9.52 -4.49 -0.72
C GLN A 111 9.16 -5.92 -1.16
N SER A 112 7.86 -6.25 -1.19
CA SER A 112 7.39 -7.54 -1.72
C SER A 112 7.69 -7.71 -3.21
N ALA A 113 7.55 -6.64 -4.01
CA ALA A 113 7.94 -6.66 -5.43
C ALA A 113 9.45 -6.89 -5.61
N GLN A 114 10.30 -6.36 -4.72
CA GLN A 114 11.74 -6.63 -4.75
C GLN A 114 12.05 -8.11 -4.47
N LEU A 115 11.30 -8.76 -3.58
CA LEU A 115 11.41 -10.21 -3.37
C LEU A 115 11.03 -10.97 -4.64
N MET A 116 9.92 -10.60 -5.30
CA MET A 116 9.50 -11.18 -6.58
C MET A 116 10.61 -11.05 -7.65
N LEU A 117 11.22 -9.88 -7.78
CA LEU A 117 12.34 -9.66 -8.72
C LEU A 117 13.48 -10.65 -8.46
N ASN A 118 13.87 -10.80 -7.20
CA ASN A 118 14.93 -11.73 -6.82
C ASN A 118 14.55 -13.18 -7.15
N GLN A 119 13.33 -13.61 -6.84
CA GLN A 119 12.85 -14.97 -7.16
C GLN A 119 12.89 -15.25 -8.67
N LEU A 120 12.41 -14.31 -9.49
CA LEU A 120 12.42 -14.42 -10.96
C LEU A 120 13.87 -14.51 -11.49
N ILE A 121 14.79 -13.70 -10.99
CA ILE A 121 16.20 -13.77 -11.37
C ILE A 121 16.82 -15.12 -10.94
N GLN A 122 16.47 -15.65 -9.77
CA GLN A 122 16.94 -16.97 -9.34
C GLN A 122 16.43 -18.08 -10.26
N GLN A 123 15.19 -18.00 -10.76
CA GLN A 123 14.68 -18.98 -11.74
C GLN A 123 15.54 -19.00 -13.02
N LEU A 124 16.02 -17.85 -13.49
CA LEU A 124 16.93 -17.76 -14.64
C LEU A 124 18.32 -18.35 -14.37
N ARG A 125 18.70 -18.54 -13.10
CA ARG A 125 19.95 -19.19 -12.68
C ARG A 125 19.83 -20.72 -12.58
N THR A 126 18.73 -21.29 -13.06
CA THR A 126 18.50 -22.74 -13.09
C THR A 126 18.34 -23.24 -14.51
N ASN A 127 18.29 -24.57 -14.66
CA ASN A 127 17.96 -25.21 -15.93
C ASN A 127 16.47 -25.02 -16.24
N ILE A 128 16.12 -23.87 -16.81
CA ILE A 128 14.75 -23.47 -17.11
C ILE A 128 14.48 -23.59 -18.62
N PRO A 129 13.38 -24.25 -19.02
CA PRO A 129 13.04 -24.45 -20.42
C PRO A 129 12.59 -23.15 -21.08
N LEU A 130 12.73 -23.05 -22.41
CA LEU A 130 12.43 -21.84 -23.19
C LEU A 130 11.05 -21.23 -22.87
N PRO A 131 9.92 -21.98 -22.84
CA PRO A 131 8.61 -21.38 -22.53
C PRO A 131 8.52 -20.76 -21.14
N ALA A 132 9.17 -21.37 -20.14
CA ALA A 132 9.22 -20.82 -18.78
C ALA A 132 10.15 -19.60 -18.72
N CYS A 133 11.29 -19.63 -19.42
CA CYS A 133 12.20 -18.50 -19.55
C CYS A 133 11.48 -17.26 -20.12
N LEU A 134 10.74 -17.44 -21.23
CA LEU A 134 9.97 -16.35 -21.85
C LEU A 134 8.91 -15.77 -20.89
N ARG A 135 8.23 -16.61 -20.11
CA ARG A 135 7.29 -16.13 -19.07
C ARG A 135 7.98 -15.30 -17.99
N VAL A 136 9.10 -15.79 -17.47
CA VAL A 136 9.89 -15.06 -16.44
C VAL A 136 10.35 -13.71 -16.97
N ILE A 137 10.89 -13.66 -18.18
CA ILE A 137 11.27 -12.40 -18.85
C ILE A 137 10.05 -11.49 -19.06
N GLY A 138 8.89 -12.05 -19.43
CA GLY A 138 7.63 -11.32 -19.53
C GLY A 138 7.23 -10.64 -18.22
N PHE A 139 7.33 -11.34 -17.09
CA PHE A 139 7.10 -10.74 -15.78
C PHE A 139 8.12 -9.65 -15.46
N LEU A 140 9.41 -9.90 -15.65
CA LEU A 140 10.47 -8.92 -15.39
C LEU A 140 10.28 -7.62 -16.19
N ARG A 141 9.85 -7.71 -17.45
CA ARG A 141 9.50 -6.53 -18.26
C ARG A 141 8.30 -5.78 -17.67
N ARG A 142 7.25 -6.50 -17.28
CA ARG A 142 6.01 -5.91 -16.73
C ARG A 142 6.19 -5.29 -15.35
N MET A 143 7.21 -5.69 -14.59
CA MET A 143 7.57 -5.02 -13.34
C MET A 143 7.99 -3.56 -13.57
N ASP A 144 8.52 -3.24 -14.76
CA ASP A 144 8.91 -1.89 -15.16
C ASP A 144 9.95 -1.26 -14.20
N VAL A 145 10.89 -2.10 -13.75
CA VAL A 145 11.99 -1.73 -12.82
C VAL A 145 13.38 -1.81 -13.47
N LEU A 146 13.49 -2.44 -14.64
CA LEU A 146 14.71 -2.57 -15.43
C LEU A 146 14.43 -2.10 -16.85
N THR A 147 15.36 -1.34 -17.41
CA THR A 147 15.38 -1.07 -18.86
C THR A 147 15.64 -2.37 -19.63
N GLU A 148 15.29 -2.41 -20.92
CA GLU A 148 15.56 -3.59 -21.76
C GLU A 148 17.06 -3.93 -21.82
N ALA A 149 17.94 -2.93 -21.77
CA ALA A 149 19.38 -3.14 -21.71
C ALA A 149 19.82 -3.78 -20.39
N GLU A 150 19.34 -3.26 -19.25
CA GLU A 150 19.63 -3.84 -17.94
C GLU A 150 19.07 -5.26 -17.82
N LEU A 151 17.88 -5.50 -18.35
CA LEU A 151 17.25 -6.81 -18.37
C LEU A 151 18.10 -7.83 -19.14
N ARG A 152 18.61 -7.46 -20.33
CA ARG A 152 19.52 -8.30 -21.12
C ARG A 152 20.81 -8.61 -20.35
N VAL A 153 21.41 -7.61 -19.71
CA VAL A 153 22.61 -7.81 -18.89
C VAL A 153 22.31 -8.75 -17.71
N LYS A 154 21.19 -8.54 -17.00
CA LYS A 154 20.77 -9.41 -15.88
C LYS A 154 20.49 -10.83 -16.32
N PHE A 155 19.87 -11.01 -17.49
CA PHE A 155 19.65 -12.33 -18.09
C PHE A 155 20.99 -13.04 -18.35
N LEU A 156 21.92 -12.38 -19.06
CA LEU A 156 23.23 -12.96 -19.35
C LEU A 156 24.02 -13.28 -18.09
N GLN A 157 23.99 -12.40 -17.08
CA GLN A 157 24.63 -12.65 -15.77
C GLN A 157 24.02 -13.87 -15.05
N ALA A 158 22.69 -14.02 -15.08
CA ALA A 158 22.01 -15.17 -14.48
C ALA A 158 22.36 -16.47 -15.22
N ARG A 159 22.40 -16.43 -16.56
CA ARG A 159 22.77 -17.56 -17.41
C ARG A 159 24.24 -17.96 -17.29
N ASP A 160 25.15 -17.00 -17.21
CA ASP A 160 26.58 -17.25 -16.95
C ASP A 160 26.78 -17.89 -15.58
N ALA A 161 26.10 -17.39 -14.54
CA ALA A 161 26.18 -17.99 -13.20
C ALA A 161 25.69 -19.45 -13.17
N TRP A 162 24.61 -19.76 -13.88
CA TRP A 162 24.12 -21.12 -14.04
C TRP A 162 25.08 -22.02 -14.82
N LEU A 163 25.64 -21.52 -15.94
CA LEU A 163 26.58 -22.30 -16.74
C LEU A 163 27.86 -22.61 -15.94
N ARG A 164 28.37 -21.65 -15.17
CA ARG A 164 29.53 -21.85 -14.29
C ARG A 164 29.26 -22.89 -13.20
N SER A 165 28.06 -22.90 -12.61
CA SER A 165 27.72 -23.92 -11.60
C SER A 165 27.61 -25.31 -12.22
N MET A 166 27.12 -25.42 -13.45
CA MET A 166 27.12 -26.66 -14.22
C MET A 166 28.54 -27.15 -14.52
N GLN A 167 29.42 -26.26 -15.00
CA GLN A 167 30.82 -26.58 -15.27
C GLN A 167 31.56 -27.04 -14.01
N ALA A 168 31.33 -26.38 -12.87
CA ALA A 168 31.94 -26.75 -11.59
C ALA A 168 31.50 -28.13 -11.06
N SER A 169 30.42 -28.70 -11.60
CA SER A 169 29.94 -30.05 -11.26
C SER A 169 30.56 -31.16 -12.12
N ILE A 170 31.33 -30.81 -13.15
CA ILE A 170 31.98 -31.79 -14.04
C ILE A 170 33.15 -32.43 -13.29
N PRO A 171 33.32 -33.77 -13.33
CA PRO A 171 34.45 -34.43 -12.67
C PRO A 171 35.80 -34.10 -13.31
N ASP A 172 36.82 -33.86 -12.48
CA ASP A 172 38.18 -33.47 -12.93
C ASP A 172 39.21 -34.60 -12.84
N HIS A 173 38.77 -35.85 -12.63
CA HIS A 173 39.66 -36.97 -12.28
C HIS A 173 40.41 -37.52 -13.50
N ASP A 174 39.77 -37.49 -14.67
CA ASP A 174 40.33 -37.91 -15.96
C ASP A 174 40.27 -36.71 -16.91
N PRO A 175 41.44 -36.19 -17.38
CA PRO A 175 41.48 -35.02 -18.26
C PRO A 175 40.70 -35.20 -19.58
N TYR A 176 40.69 -36.40 -20.15
CA TYR A 176 39.99 -36.68 -21.40
C TYR A 176 38.47 -36.67 -21.18
N VAL A 177 38.02 -37.29 -20.09
CA VAL A 177 36.60 -37.28 -19.69
C VAL A 177 36.13 -35.88 -19.32
N HIS A 178 36.95 -35.12 -18.58
CA HIS A 178 36.65 -33.75 -18.18
C HIS A 178 36.46 -32.83 -19.39
N ILE A 179 37.42 -32.84 -20.34
CA ILE A 179 37.35 -32.02 -21.56
C ILE A 179 36.13 -32.40 -22.40
N THR A 180 35.91 -33.69 -22.62
CA THR A 180 34.78 -34.17 -23.46
C THR A 180 33.43 -33.76 -22.86
N LYS A 181 33.24 -33.94 -21.55
CA LYS A 181 32.00 -33.54 -20.86
C LYS A 181 31.81 -32.02 -20.86
N THR A 182 32.88 -31.27 -20.68
CA THR A 182 32.83 -29.80 -20.70
C THR A 182 32.42 -29.28 -22.07
N ILE A 183 33.01 -29.81 -23.14
CA ILE A 183 32.66 -29.43 -24.53
C ILE A 183 31.18 -29.73 -24.80
N GLU A 184 30.70 -30.92 -24.44
CA GLU A 184 29.31 -31.29 -24.69
C GLU A 184 28.32 -30.45 -23.88
N ALA A 185 28.59 -30.24 -22.58
CA ALA A 185 27.76 -29.39 -21.73
C ALA A 185 27.73 -27.94 -22.24
N CYS A 186 28.88 -27.38 -22.61
CA CYS A 186 28.95 -26.04 -23.19
C CYS A 186 28.17 -25.94 -24.50
N ARG A 187 28.30 -26.94 -25.40
CA ARG A 187 27.61 -26.96 -26.69
C ARG A 187 26.09 -26.88 -26.53
N VAL A 188 25.54 -27.73 -25.66
CA VAL A 188 24.08 -27.78 -25.41
C VAL A 188 23.61 -26.50 -24.71
N HIS A 189 24.27 -26.12 -23.62
CA HIS A 189 23.78 -25.03 -22.77
C HIS A 189 24.01 -23.64 -23.38
N LEU A 190 25.08 -23.42 -24.15
CA LEU A 190 25.26 -22.17 -24.89
C LEU A 190 24.21 -22.01 -25.99
N PHE A 191 23.86 -23.09 -26.68
CA PHE A 191 22.78 -23.06 -27.67
C PHE A 191 21.45 -22.66 -27.03
N ASP A 192 21.12 -23.22 -25.87
CA ASP A 192 19.91 -22.86 -25.12
C ASP A 192 19.92 -21.38 -24.71
N ILE A 193 21.04 -20.88 -24.18
CA ILE A 193 21.18 -19.48 -23.75
C ILE A 193 21.01 -18.53 -24.94
N VAL A 194 21.63 -18.84 -26.08
CA VAL A 194 21.51 -18.03 -27.30
C VAL A 194 20.09 -18.06 -27.85
N THR A 195 19.42 -19.21 -27.79
CA THR A 195 18.03 -19.36 -28.27
C THR A 195 17.03 -18.58 -27.40
N GLN A 196 17.33 -18.45 -26.10
CA GLN A 196 16.48 -17.76 -25.14
C GLN A 196 16.70 -16.24 -25.10
N TYR A 197 17.83 -15.75 -25.59
CA TYR A 197 18.21 -14.34 -25.64
C TYR A 197 17.50 -13.61 -26.80
#